data_AF-A0A520SW40-F1
#
_entry.id   AF-A0A520SW40-F1
#
_cell.length_a   1.000
_cell.length_b   1.000
_cell.length_c   1.000
_cell.angle_alpha   90.00
_cell.angle_beta   90.00
_cell.angle_gamma   90.00
#
_symmetry.space_group_name_H-M   'P 1'
#
loop_
_entity.id
_entity.type
_entity.pdbx_description
1 polymer ?
#
loop_
_entity_poly.entity_id
_entity_poly.type
_entity_poly.pdbx_seq_one_letter_code
_entity_poly.pdbx_strand_id
1 'polypeptide(L)'
;MQDTLVIIPTYNEIDNIEPLTQAVLDAADFADILIVDDNSPDGTGQKADQLRTQNPRIHVLHRTQKNGLGRAYLAGFDWALFRSYSFIMEMDCDFSHDPKEIPNFRRKMQEGYDLLLGSRYVGGIRVMNWPLSRLMLSRGAGIYVKLITGMPFTDPTGGFKCFRRELLASYKFDKVEANGYGFQIEMTHKAWIKGHPIGEVPIVFEDRQVGESKMSGSIIYEALWVVWKLALMNGLRRKPHARVSRD
;
A
#
# COMPACT_ATOMS: atom_id res chain seq x y z
N MET A 1 -21.66 -6.49 -8.38
CA MET A 1 -21.12 -6.14 -7.06
C MET A 1 -19.65 -5.84 -7.24
N GLN A 2 -19.17 -4.78 -6.62
CA GLN A 2 -17.79 -4.34 -6.68
C GLN A 2 -16.93 -5.37 -5.96
N ASP A 3 -15.91 -5.90 -6.63
CA ASP A 3 -15.05 -6.95 -6.09
C ASP A 3 -13.74 -6.38 -5.51
N THR A 4 -13.49 -5.09 -5.71
CA THR A 4 -12.24 -4.41 -5.38
C THR A 4 -12.53 -3.21 -4.49
N LEU A 5 -11.74 -3.03 -3.44
CA LEU A 5 -11.75 -1.84 -2.58
C LEU A 5 -10.41 -1.11 -2.70
N VAL A 6 -10.43 0.19 -2.96
CA VAL A 6 -9.24 1.05 -2.93
C VAL A 6 -9.25 1.83 -1.62
N ILE A 7 -8.29 1.56 -0.75
CA ILE A 7 -8.11 2.25 0.53
C ILE A 7 -7.18 3.43 0.31
N ILE A 8 -7.66 4.62 0.66
CA ILE A 8 -6.96 5.90 0.50
C ILE A 8 -6.84 6.57 1.86
N PRO A 9 -5.68 6.46 2.55
CA PRO A 9 -5.42 7.19 3.78
C PRO A 9 -5.25 8.69 3.51
N THR A 10 -5.91 9.53 4.31
CA THR A 10 -5.85 10.99 4.18
C THR A 10 -5.41 11.67 5.47
N TYR A 11 -4.55 12.67 5.33
CA TYR A 11 -4.22 13.63 6.37
C TYR A 11 -3.71 14.92 5.71
N ASN A 12 -4.51 15.98 5.78
CA ASN A 12 -4.29 17.24 5.06
C ASN A 12 -4.21 17.06 3.53
N GLU A 13 -5.24 16.47 2.92
CA GLU A 13 -5.27 16.14 1.48
C GLU A 13 -6.49 16.79 0.80
N ILE A 14 -6.97 17.93 1.32
CA ILE A 14 -8.23 18.58 0.88
C ILE A 14 -8.24 18.88 -0.62
N ASP A 15 -7.11 19.28 -1.19
CA ASP A 15 -6.98 19.63 -2.61
C ASP A 15 -6.95 18.39 -3.51
N ASN A 16 -6.55 17.24 -2.99
CA ASN A 16 -6.35 16.02 -3.78
C ASN A 16 -7.52 15.04 -3.69
N ILE A 17 -8.25 15.02 -2.57
CA ILE A 17 -9.25 13.97 -2.28
C ILE A 17 -10.36 13.87 -3.32
N GLU A 18 -10.93 14.98 -3.77
CA GLU A 18 -11.99 15.01 -4.78
C GLU A 18 -11.49 14.62 -6.18
N PRO A 19 -10.46 15.26 -6.76
CA PRO A 19 -9.99 14.87 -8.09
C PRO A 19 -9.47 13.42 -8.12
N LEU A 20 -8.82 12.94 -7.06
CA LEU A 20 -8.32 11.57 -7.02
C LEU A 20 -9.44 10.54 -6.93
N THR A 21 -10.43 10.76 -6.05
CA THR A 21 -11.57 9.84 -5.95
C THR A 21 -12.35 9.77 -7.25
N GLN A 22 -12.53 10.91 -7.93
CA GLN A 22 -13.13 10.93 -9.27
C GLN A 22 -12.30 10.13 -10.28
N ALA A 23 -10.98 10.32 -10.33
CA ALA A 23 -10.10 9.59 -11.23
C ALA A 23 -10.12 8.07 -10.99
N VAL A 24 -10.22 7.63 -9.73
CA VAL A 24 -10.39 6.20 -9.39
C VAL A 24 -11.74 5.68 -9.88
N LEU A 25 -12.83 6.43 -9.64
CA LEU A 25 -14.18 6.02 -10.06
C LEU A 25 -14.32 5.93 -11.58
N ASP A 26 -13.61 6.78 -12.32
CA ASP A 26 -13.55 6.79 -13.79
C ASP A 26 -12.71 5.63 -14.34
N ALA A 27 -11.58 5.32 -13.69
CA ALA A 27 -10.68 4.25 -14.11
C ALA A 27 -11.20 2.84 -13.74
N ALA A 28 -12.01 2.72 -12.69
CA ALA A 28 -12.44 1.44 -12.12
C ALA A 28 -13.91 1.47 -11.71
N ASP A 29 -14.81 1.15 -12.65
CA ASP A 29 -16.25 0.98 -12.41
C ASP A 29 -16.58 -0.19 -11.44
N PHE A 30 -15.67 -1.16 -11.35
CA PHE A 30 -15.74 -2.33 -10.49
C PHE A 30 -15.20 -2.12 -9.06
N ALA A 31 -14.68 -0.92 -8.74
CA ALA A 31 -14.08 -0.62 -7.45
C ALA A 31 -14.97 0.32 -6.59
N ASP A 32 -14.95 0.04 -5.29
CA ASP A 32 -15.36 0.99 -4.25
C ASP A 32 -14.11 1.67 -3.66
N ILE A 33 -14.31 2.80 -3.00
CA ILE A 33 -13.25 3.57 -2.35
C ILE A 33 -13.54 3.62 -0.85
N LEU A 34 -12.52 3.36 -0.03
CA LEU A 34 -12.53 3.67 1.40
C LEU A 34 -11.52 4.79 1.68
N ILE A 35 -12.03 5.96 2.00
CA ILE A 35 -11.23 7.07 2.52
C ILE A 35 -11.03 6.82 4.02
N VAL A 36 -9.79 6.78 4.48
CA VAL A 36 -9.44 6.63 5.89
C VAL A 36 -8.83 7.95 6.37
N ASP A 37 -9.64 8.79 7.01
CA ASP A 37 -9.21 10.12 7.43
C ASP A 37 -8.68 10.12 8.88
N ASP A 38 -7.48 10.67 9.06
CA ASP A 38 -6.77 10.72 10.35
C ASP A 38 -7.10 11.99 11.15
N ASN A 39 -8.37 12.38 11.19
CA ASN A 39 -8.88 13.60 11.83
C ASN A 39 -8.19 14.85 11.25
N SER A 40 -8.29 15.03 9.93
CA SER A 40 -7.62 16.11 9.22
C SER A 40 -8.15 17.49 9.66
N PRO A 41 -7.29 18.40 10.14
CA PRO A 41 -7.70 19.74 10.58
C PRO A 41 -8.07 20.70 9.44
N ASP A 42 -7.71 20.38 8.20
CA ASP A 42 -7.93 21.22 7.02
C ASP A 42 -9.32 21.06 6.38
N GLY A 43 -10.18 20.20 6.96
CA GLY A 43 -11.50 19.89 6.42
C GLY A 43 -11.54 18.70 5.46
N THR A 44 -10.44 17.98 5.23
CA THR A 44 -10.40 16.79 4.36
C THR A 44 -11.49 15.78 4.72
N GLY A 45 -11.68 15.47 6.01
CA GLY A 45 -12.73 14.56 6.47
C GLY A 45 -14.15 15.03 6.15
N GLN A 46 -14.42 16.34 6.24
CA GLN A 46 -15.74 16.91 5.90
C GLN A 46 -16.00 16.81 4.40
N LYS A 47 -14.97 17.05 3.58
CA LYS A 47 -15.06 16.86 2.13
C LYS A 47 -15.29 15.40 1.78
N ALA A 48 -14.61 14.47 2.45
CA ALA A 48 -14.83 13.03 2.28
C ALA A 48 -16.30 12.64 2.55
N ASP A 49 -16.91 13.19 3.61
CA ASP A 49 -18.31 12.95 3.93
C ASP A 49 -19.26 13.48 2.86
N GLN A 50 -18.96 14.63 2.24
CA GLN A 50 -19.73 15.16 1.11
C GLN A 50 -19.61 14.24 -0.12
N LEU A 51 -18.41 13.76 -0.44
CA LEU A 51 -18.20 12.85 -1.57
C LEU A 51 -18.98 11.53 -1.38
N ARG A 52 -19.02 11.01 -0.15
CA ARG A 52 -19.83 9.84 0.22
C ARG A 52 -21.32 10.02 -0.04
N THR A 53 -21.89 11.21 0.20
CA THR A 53 -23.32 11.45 -0.07
C THR A 53 -23.62 11.56 -1.56
N GLN A 54 -22.63 11.94 -2.37
CA GLN A 54 -22.76 12.08 -3.82
C GLN A 54 -22.58 10.75 -4.57
N ASN A 55 -21.80 9.82 -4.02
CA ASN A 55 -21.54 8.54 -4.68
C ASN A 55 -21.55 7.36 -3.68
N PRO A 56 -22.44 6.35 -3.86
CA PRO A 56 -22.55 5.22 -2.94
C PRO A 56 -21.33 4.30 -2.93
N ARG A 57 -20.42 4.40 -3.92
CA ARG A 57 -19.16 3.65 -3.97
C ARG A 57 -18.05 4.26 -3.10
N ILE A 58 -18.27 5.47 -2.56
CA ILE A 58 -17.32 6.12 -1.65
C ILE A 58 -17.76 5.83 -0.22
N HIS A 59 -16.80 5.37 0.58
CA HIS A 59 -16.96 5.14 2.02
C HIS A 59 -15.92 5.96 2.77
N VAL A 60 -16.25 6.29 4.02
CA VAL A 60 -15.38 7.10 4.89
C VAL A 60 -15.25 6.42 6.24
N LEU A 61 -14.01 6.29 6.70
CA LEU A 61 -13.65 5.84 8.03
C LEU A 61 -12.86 6.96 8.71
N HIS A 62 -13.52 7.64 9.65
CA HIS A 62 -12.88 8.65 10.49
C HIS A 62 -12.15 7.99 11.66
N ARG A 63 -10.85 8.26 11.77
CA ARG A 63 -10.01 7.88 12.91
C ARG A 63 -9.85 9.07 13.85
N THR A 64 -9.60 8.81 15.12
CA THR A 64 -9.59 9.88 16.15
C THR A 64 -8.33 10.76 16.10
N GLN A 65 -7.21 10.25 15.58
CA GLN A 65 -5.95 10.96 15.54
C GLN A 65 -4.98 10.34 14.52
N LYS A 66 -4.03 11.15 14.05
CA LYS A 66 -2.93 10.72 13.18
C LYS A 66 -1.92 9.84 13.91
N ASN A 67 -2.08 8.53 13.75
CA ASN A 67 -1.21 7.51 14.37
C ASN A 67 -0.30 6.78 13.36
N GLY A 68 -0.15 7.32 12.15
CA GLY A 68 0.76 6.81 11.12
C GLY A 68 0.07 6.00 10.03
N LEU A 69 0.73 5.93 8.88
CA LEU A 69 0.21 5.34 7.64
C LEU A 69 -0.16 3.86 7.79
N GLY A 70 0.70 3.07 8.46
CA GLY A 70 0.45 1.64 8.67
C GLY A 70 -0.83 1.42 9.47
N ARG A 71 -1.06 2.24 10.51
CA ARG A 71 -2.30 2.17 11.30
C ARG A 71 -3.55 2.56 10.51
N ALA A 72 -3.44 3.47 9.54
CA ALA A 72 -4.55 3.82 8.66
C ALA A 72 -4.93 2.65 7.75
N TYR A 73 -3.93 2.02 7.12
CA TYR A 73 -4.16 0.83 6.30
C TYR A 73 -4.70 -0.34 7.11
N LEU A 74 -4.18 -0.62 8.31
CA LEU A 74 -4.73 -1.67 9.18
C LEU A 74 -6.21 -1.45 9.50
N ALA A 75 -6.61 -0.21 9.84
CA ALA A 75 -8.00 0.13 10.08
C ALA A 75 -8.87 -0.07 8.82
N GLY A 76 -8.36 0.32 7.65
CA GLY A 76 -9.01 0.08 6.36
C GLY A 76 -9.12 -1.40 6.00
N PHE A 77 -8.09 -2.20 6.32
CA PHE A 77 -8.08 -3.65 6.13
C PHE A 77 -9.12 -4.35 6.99
N ASP A 78 -9.20 -4.00 8.28
CA ASP A 78 -10.27 -4.49 9.16
C ASP A 78 -11.64 -4.15 8.59
N TRP A 79 -11.85 -2.91 8.19
CA TRP A 79 -13.10 -2.46 7.57
C TRP A 79 -13.46 -3.27 6.30
N ALA A 80 -12.46 -3.57 5.47
CA ALA A 80 -12.62 -4.36 4.25
C ALA A 80 -12.94 -5.83 4.53
N LEU A 81 -12.35 -6.41 5.58
CA LEU A 81 -12.58 -7.80 5.99
C LEU A 81 -14.00 -8.02 6.55
N PHE A 82 -14.70 -6.99 7.03
CA PHE A 82 -16.13 -7.10 7.36
C PHE A 82 -17.06 -7.09 6.14
N ARG A 83 -16.54 -6.90 4.93
CA ARG A 83 -17.28 -6.84 3.66
C ARG A 83 -16.82 -7.91 2.69
N SER A 84 -17.43 -7.97 1.51
CA SER A 84 -17.25 -9.06 0.53
C SER A 84 -16.37 -8.66 -0.66
N TYR A 85 -15.29 -7.91 -0.41
CA TYR A 85 -14.30 -7.58 -1.45
C TYR A 85 -13.29 -8.72 -1.63
N SER A 86 -12.99 -9.06 -2.87
CA SER A 86 -11.98 -10.05 -3.25
C SER A 86 -10.57 -9.46 -3.28
N PHE A 87 -10.46 -8.19 -3.66
CA PHE A 87 -9.21 -7.47 -3.83
C PHE A 87 -9.20 -6.19 -3.00
N ILE A 88 -8.14 -5.96 -2.25
CA ILE A 88 -7.98 -4.79 -1.37
C ILE A 88 -6.70 -4.07 -1.78
N MET A 89 -6.85 -2.85 -2.26
CA MET A 89 -5.76 -2.02 -2.78
C MET A 89 -5.37 -0.93 -1.79
N GLU A 90 -4.07 -0.68 -1.68
CA GLU A 90 -3.49 0.48 -1.00
C GLU A 90 -3.18 1.54 -2.06
N MET A 91 -3.57 2.79 -1.85
CA MET A 91 -3.24 3.89 -2.75
C MET A 91 -3.14 5.22 -1.99
N ASP A 92 -2.01 5.91 -2.11
CA ASP A 92 -1.82 7.25 -1.54
C ASP A 92 -2.70 8.32 -2.21
N CYS A 93 -3.00 9.39 -1.46
CA CYS A 93 -3.94 10.43 -1.86
C CYS A 93 -3.34 11.57 -2.72
N ASP A 94 -2.10 11.46 -3.22
CA ASP A 94 -1.33 12.59 -3.77
C ASP A 94 -0.99 12.45 -5.27
N PHE A 95 -1.70 11.57 -5.99
CA PHE A 95 -1.45 11.21 -7.40
C PHE A 95 -0.07 10.62 -7.71
N SER A 96 0.76 10.30 -6.70
CA SER A 96 1.99 9.55 -6.94
C SER A 96 1.74 8.12 -7.46
N HIS A 97 0.52 7.62 -7.31
CA HIS A 97 0.03 6.40 -7.92
C HIS A 97 -1.05 6.75 -8.96
N ASP A 98 -0.85 6.35 -10.22
CA ASP A 98 -1.83 6.60 -11.28
C ASP A 98 -3.05 5.67 -11.12
N PRO A 99 -4.27 6.21 -10.89
CA PRO A 99 -5.48 5.40 -10.81
C PRO A 99 -5.75 4.54 -12.05
N LYS A 100 -5.20 4.89 -13.22
CA LYS A 100 -5.32 4.11 -14.46
C LYS A 100 -4.64 2.74 -14.39
N GLU A 101 -3.76 2.52 -13.41
CA GLU A 101 -3.15 1.20 -13.18
C GLU A 101 -4.05 0.25 -12.39
N ILE A 102 -5.13 0.72 -11.75
CA ILE A 102 -6.04 -0.11 -10.94
C ILE A 102 -6.61 -1.30 -11.76
N PRO A 103 -7.10 -1.12 -13.00
CA PRO A 103 -7.51 -2.25 -13.86
C PRO A 103 -6.39 -3.26 -14.13
N ASN A 104 -5.14 -2.81 -14.27
CA ASN A 104 -3.99 -3.68 -14.52
C ASN A 104 -3.65 -4.53 -13.29
N PHE A 105 -3.71 -3.93 -12.09
CA PHE A 105 -3.59 -4.67 -10.82
C PHE A 105 -4.68 -5.73 -10.69
N ARG A 106 -5.96 -5.36 -10.89
CA ARG A 106 -7.07 -6.32 -10.80
C ARG A 106 -6.92 -7.47 -11.79
N ARG A 107 -6.59 -7.18 -13.06
CA ARG A 107 -6.34 -8.18 -14.09
C ARG A 107 -5.23 -9.15 -13.68
N LYS A 108 -4.10 -8.64 -13.20
CA LYS A 108 -3.00 -9.49 -12.72
C LYS A 108 -3.39 -10.29 -11.48
N MET A 109 -4.17 -9.74 -10.54
CA MET A 109 -4.64 -10.51 -9.39
C MET A 109 -5.46 -11.74 -9.81
N GLN A 110 -6.23 -11.63 -10.89
CA GLN A 110 -6.99 -12.74 -11.46
C GLN A 110 -6.11 -13.85 -12.07
N GLU A 111 -4.84 -13.57 -12.38
CA GLU A 111 -3.85 -14.58 -12.81
C GLU A 111 -3.39 -15.49 -11.65
N GLY A 112 -3.83 -15.22 -10.42
CA GLY A 112 -3.61 -16.09 -9.27
C GLY A 112 -2.57 -15.59 -8.27
N TYR A 113 -2.17 -14.32 -8.30
CA TYR A 113 -1.36 -13.72 -7.24
C TYR A 113 -2.19 -13.50 -5.96
N ASP A 114 -1.50 -13.54 -4.83
CA ASP A 114 -2.05 -13.21 -3.50
C ASP A 114 -1.66 -11.80 -3.07
N LEU A 115 -0.53 -11.29 -3.57
CA LEU A 115 -0.06 -9.92 -3.39
C LEU A 115 0.58 -9.41 -4.67
N LEU A 116 0.20 -8.21 -5.11
CA LEU A 116 0.90 -7.46 -6.14
C LEU A 116 1.50 -6.19 -5.57
N LEU A 117 2.74 -5.91 -5.96
CA LEU A 117 3.46 -4.68 -5.63
C LEU A 117 3.57 -3.80 -6.87
N GLY A 118 3.18 -2.54 -6.75
CA GLY A 118 3.57 -1.51 -7.70
C GLY A 118 5.04 -1.22 -7.55
N SER A 119 5.80 -1.49 -8.62
CA SER A 119 7.25 -1.32 -8.62
C SER A 119 7.68 -0.22 -9.57
N ARG A 120 8.46 0.71 -9.03
CA ARG A 120 9.15 1.77 -9.78
C ARG A 120 10.35 1.26 -10.60
N TYR A 121 10.68 -0.03 -10.42
CA TYR A 121 12.01 -0.56 -10.66
C TYR A 121 12.04 -1.84 -11.52
N VAL A 122 10.90 -2.50 -11.69
CA VAL A 122 10.75 -3.63 -12.61
C VAL A 122 10.84 -3.16 -14.05
N GLY A 123 11.72 -3.79 -14.83
CA GLY A 123 11.90 -3.48 -16.24
C GLY A 123 12.51 -2.09 -16.53
N GLY A 124 13.10 -1.44 -15.52
CA GLY A 124 13.71 -0.12 -15.66
C GLY A 124 13.35 0.81 -14.51
N ILE A 125 13.98 1.99 -14.47
CA ILE A 125 13.65 3.05 -13.50
C ILE A 125 12.53 3.90 -14.10
N ARG A 126 11.38 3.96 -13.42
CA ARG A 126 10.18 4.69 -13.85
C ARG A 126 9.76 5.73 -12.82
N VAL A 127 10.71 6.53 -12.34
CA VAL A 127 10.45 7.67 -11.45
C VAL A 127 10.62 8.96 -12.22
N MET A 128 9.69 9.89 -12.02
CA MET A 128 9.72 11.21 -12.64
C MET A 128 10.03 12.28 -11.60
N ASN A 129 10.83 13.29 -11.97
CA ASN A 129 11.12 14.47 -11.15
C ASN A 129 11.81 14.19 -9.80
N TRP A 130 12.49 13.05 -9.65
CA TRP A 130 13.23 12.73 -8.43
C TRP A 130 14.67 13.26 -8.48
N PRO A 131 15.19 13.87 -7.39
CA PRO A 131 16.63 14.08 -7.27
C PRO A 131 17.34 12.73 -7.20
N LEU A 132 18.53 12.65 -7.82
CA LEU A 132 19.32 11.41 -7.88
C LEU A 132 19.59 10.82 -6.49
N SER A 133 19.78 11.64 -5.46
CA SER A 133 19.96 11.21 -4.07
C SER A 133 18.77 10.40 -3.55
N ARG A 134 17.53 10.82 -3.83
CA ARG A 134 16.31 10.11 -3.43
C ARG A 134 16.16 8.79 -4.19
N LEU A 135 16.47 8.79 -5.49
CA LEU A 135 16.48 7.56 -6.30
C LEU A 135 17.50 6.55 -5.75
N MET A 136 18.72 6.98 -5.46
CA MET A 136 19.77 6.12 -4.91
C MET A 136 19.41 5.60 -3.53
N LEU A 137 18.84 6.44 -2.66
CA LEU A 137 18.37 6.02 -1.34
C LEU A 137 17.27 4.94 -1.44
N SER A 138 16.27 5.17 -2.28
CA SER A 138 15.15 4.24 -2.45
C SER A 138 15.58 2.91 -3.07
N ARG A 139 16.43 2.96 -4.12
CA ARG A 139 17.02 1.76 -4.72
C ARG A 139 17.91 1.00 -3.73
N GLY A 140 18.71 1.73 -2.97
CA GLY A 140 19.56 1.19 -1.90
C GLY A 140 18.75 0.50 -0.81
N ALA A 141 17.61 1.06 -0.40
CA ALA A 141 16.70 0.45 0.56
C ALA A 141 16.16 -0.91 0.06
N GLY A 142 15.77 -1.00 -1.22
CA GLY A 142 15.36 -2.27 -1.83
C GLY A 142 16.47 -3.33 -1.82
N ILE A 143 17.70 -2.94 -2.20
CA ILE A 143 18.88 -3.82 -2.16
C ILE A 143 19.15 -4.28 -0.72
N TYR A 144 19.10 -3.35 0.25
CA TYR A 144 19.29 -3.65 1.66
C TYR A 144 18.28 -4.68 2.18
N VAL A 145 16.98 -4.49 1.91
CA VAL A 145 15.93 -5.46 2.29
C VAL A 145 16.23 -6.84 1.71
N LYS A 146 16.60 -6.91 0.43
CA LYS A 146 16.95 -8.18 -0.24
C LYS A 146 18.20 -8.84 0.36
N LEU A 147 19.22 -8.07 0.71
CA LEU A 147 20.44 -8.61 1.32
C LEU A 147 20.15 -9.23 2.69
N ILE A 148 19.37 -8.56 3.53
CA ILE A 148 19.09 -9.03 4.89
C ILE A 148 18.04 -10.16 4.90
N THR A 149 16.92 -9.99 4.20
CA THR A 149 15.78 -10.93 4.27
C THR A 149 15.78 -12.00 3.19
N GLY A 150 16.50 -11.79 2.08
CA GLY A 150 16.43 -12.67 0.89
C GLY A 150 15.21 -12.41 -0.01
N MET A 151 14.34 -11.46 0.35
CA MET A 151 13.16 -11.10 -0.42
C MET A 151 13.53 -10.64 -1.84
N PRO A 152 12.97 -11.25 -2.91
CA PRO A 152 13.47 -11.05 -4.27
C PRO A 152 12.84 -9.86 -5.01
N PHE A 153 12.04 -9.02 -4.34
CA PHE A 153 11.31 -7.91 -4.99
C PHE A 153 12.17 -6.67 -5.14
N THR A 154 11.95 -5.96 -6.25
CA THR A 154 12.71 -4.74 -6.57
C THR A 154 12.24 -3.52 -5.77
N ASP A 155 10.97 -3.48 -5.38
CA ASP A 155 10.38 -2.34 -4.69
C ASP A 155 9.56 -2.75 -3.44
N PRO A 156 10.22 -3.24 -2.36
CA PRO A 156 9.52 -3.71 -1.17
C PRO A 156 8.91 -2.59 -0.31
N THR A 157 9.23 -1.32 -0.59
CA THR A 157 8.81 -0.15 0.20
C THR A 157 7.64 0.62 -0.42
N GLY A 158 7.26 0.32 -1.66
CA GLY A 158 6.16 1.00 -2.36
C GLY A 158 4.81 0.84 -1.64
N GLY A 159 3.97 1.88 -1.71
CA GLY A 159 2.64 1.92 -1.09
C GLY A 159 1.48 1.56 -2.02
N PHE A 160 1.73 1.32 -3.30
CA PHE A 160 0.72 0.86 -4.25
C PHE A 160 0.69 -0.65 -4.29
N LYS A 161 -0.23 -1.27 -3.56
CA LYS A 161 -0.32 -2.74 -3.46
C LYS A 161 -1.73 -3.22 -3.66
N CYS A 162 -1.88 -4.47 -4.07
CA CYS A 162 -3.16 -5.16 -4.09
C CYS A 162 -3.05 -6.49 -3.39
N PHE A 163 -3.86 -6.69 -2.35
CA PHE A 163 -3.96 -7.90 -1.56
C PHE A 163 -5.18 -8.69 -1.99
N ARG A 164 -5.00 -10.00 -2.11
CA ARG A 164 -6.11 -10.94 -2.11
C ARG A 164 -6.69 -10.99 -0.69
N ARG A 165 -8.01 -11.00 -0.59
CA ARG A 165 -8.73 -11.07 0.69
C ARG A 165 -8.22 -12.18 1.60
N GLU A 166 -8.04 -13.40 1.07
CA GLU A 166 -7.62 -14.56 1.85
C GLU A 166 -6.23 -14.36 2.48
N LEU A 167 -5.30 -13.75 1.73
CA LEU A 167 -3.99 -13.38 2.28
C LEU A 167 -4.13 -12.37 3.41
N LEU A 168 -4.93 -11.33 3.18
CA LEU A 168 -5.12 -10.25 4.13
C LEU A 168 -5.76 -10.76 5.44
N ALA A 169 -6.75 -11.65 5.34
CA ALA A 169 -7.38 -12.33 6.47
C ALA A 169 -6.43 -13.27 7.24
N SER A 170 -5.35 -13.74 6.60
CA SER A 170 -4.33 -14.56 7.27
C SER A 170 -3.39 -13.76 8.19
N TYR A 171 -3.46 -12.43 8.14
CA TYR A 171 -2.61 -11.57 8.94
C TYR A 171 -3.21 -11.30 10.32
N LYS A 172 -2.30 -11.23 11.30
CA LYS A 172 -2.59 -10.81 12.67
C LYS A 172 -2.21 -9.33 12.79
N PHE A 173 -3.17 -8.44 12.56
CA PHE A 173 -2.95 -6.98 12.50
C PHE A 173 -2.49 -6.40 13.84
N ASP A 174 -2.91 -6.99 14.96
CA ASP A 174 -2.44 -6.69 16.32
C ASP A 174 -0.92 -6.87 16.47
N LYS A 175 -0.32 -7.75 15.66
CA LYS A 175 1.13 -8.02 15.63
C LYS A 175 1.87 -7.25 14.56
N VAL A 176 1.25 -6.26 13.93
CA VAL A 176 1.91 -5.33 13.02
C VAL A 176 2.28 -4.09 13.83
N GLU A 177 3.58 -3.95 14.09
CA GLU A 177 4.12 -2.86 14.90
C GLU A 177 4.63 -1.71 14.03
N ALA A 178 5.14 -2.04 12.84
CA ALA A 178 5.80 -1.07 11.99
C ALA A 178 4.82 -0.05 11.40
N ASN A 179 5.32 1.15 11.14
CA ASN A 179 4.66 2.20 10.37
C ASN A 179 5.47 2.58 9.12
N GLY A 180 4.86 3.40 8.26
CA GLY A 180 5.50 3.94 7.05
C GLY A 180 6.09 2.86 6.15
N TYR A 181 7.37 2.97 5.80
CA TYR A 181 8.04 2.00 4.93
C TYR A 181 8.28 0.64 5.61
N GLY A 182 8.49 0.63 6.93
CA GLY A 182 8.66 -0.61 7.69
C GLY A 182 7.41 -1.47 7.62
N PHE A 183 6.23 -0.85 7.71
CA PHE A 183 4.93 -1.51 7.50
C PHE A 183 4.86 -2.17 6.13
N GLN A 184 5.24 -1.44 5.08
CA GLN A 184 5.19 -1.98 3.71
C GLN A 184 6.12 -3.20 3.55
N ILE A 185 7.33 -3.13 4.09
CA ILE A 185 8.27 -4.26 4.07
C ILE A 185 7.73 -5.45 4.89
N GLU A 186 7.19 -5.18 6.09
CA GLU A 186 6.66 -6.20 7.00
C GLU A 186 5.51 -6.99 6.36
N MET A 187 4.55 -6.31 5.74
CA MET A 187 3.40 -6.95 5.09
C MET A 187 3.86 -7.83 3.93
N THR A 188 4.76 -7.34 3.07
CA THR A 188 5.32 -8.14 1.98
C THR A 188 6.13 -9.33 2.49
N HIS A 189 6.95 -9.14 3.54
CA HIS A 189 7.75 -10.20 4.13
C HIS A 189 6.89 -11.31 4.73
N LYS A 190 5.82 -10.96 5.44
CA LYS A 190 4.88 -11.93 6.05
C LYS A 190 4.21 -12.81 5.01
N ALA A 191 3.80 -12.27 3.84
CA ALA A 191 3.33 -13.08 2.72
C ALA A 191 4.45 -13.94 2.12
N TRP A 192 5.59 -13.30 1.84
CA TRP A 192 6.69 -13.93 1.09
C TRP A 192 7.25 -15.13 1.84
N ILE A 193 7.56 -14.97 3.13
CA ILE A 193 8.18 -16.03 3.92
C ILE A 193 7.28 -17.26 4.03
N LYS A 194 5.95 -17.07 4.01
CA LYS A 194 4.95 -18.15 4.00
C LYS A 194 4.77 -18.82 2.62
N GLY A 195 5.43 -18.34 1.57
CA GLY A 195 5.39 -18.95 0.25
C GLY A 195 4.17 -18.56 -0.60
N HIS A 196 3.52 -17.44 -0.30
CA HIS A 196 2.43 -16.91 -1.13
C HIS A 196 2.95 -16.45 -2.51
N PRO A 197 2.15 -16.59 -3.60
CA PRO A 197 2.46 -16.03 -4.91
C PRO A 197 2.40 -14.49 -4.87
N ILE A 198 3.55 -13.86 -5.06
CA ILE A 198 3.71 -12.40 -5.08
C ILE A 198 4.28 -11.98 -6.43
N GLY A 199 3.71 -10.93 -7.02
CA GLY A 199 4.16 -10.36 -8.28
C GLY A 199 4.45 -8.87 -8.18
N GLU A 200 5.13 -8.34 -9.19
CA GLU A 200 5.39 -6.91 -9.34
C GLU A 200 4.72 -6.39 -10.62
N VAL A 201 4.14 -5.20 -10.54
CA VAL A 201 3.55 -4.45 -11.66
C VAL A 201 4.40 -3.21 -11.88
N PRO A 202 4.97 -2.98 -13.07
CA PRO A 202 5.74 -1.78 -13.31
C PRO A 202 4.79 -0.57 -13.29
N ILE A 203 5.08 0.41 -12.45
CA ILE A 203 4.31 1.66 -12.34
C ILE A 203 5.23 2.85 -12.65
N VAL A 204 4.63 3.94 -13.13
CA VAL A 204 5.29 5.25 -13.16
C VAL A 204 4.96 5.94 -11.84
N PHE A 205 5.98 6.48 -11.18
CA PHE A 205 5.82 7.24 -9.95
C PHE A 205 6.29 8.66 -10.19
N GLU A 206 5.34 9.58 -10.17
CA GLU A 206 5.62 11.01 -10.23
C GLU A 206 5.64 11.56 -8.80
N ASP A 207 6.64 12.41 -8.50
CA ASP A 207 6.61 13.12 -7.24
C ASP A 207 5.34 13.98 -7.18
N ARG A 208 4.66 13.99 -6.03
CA ARG A 208 3.44 14.77 -5.81
C ARG A 208 3.53 16.18 -6.37
N GLN A 209 2.41 16.67 -6.85
CA GLN A 209 2.31 18.04 -7.35
C GLN A 209 2.22 19.08 -6.22
N VAL A 210 1.74 18.69 -5.03
CA VAL A 210 1.53 19.57 -3.85
C VAL A 210 1.87 18.83 -2.54
N GLY A 211 2.47 19.52 -1.55
CA GLY A 211 2.66 19.02 -0.17
C GLY A 211 4.11 18.73 0.28
N GLU A 212 4.32 18.60 1.61
CA GLU A 212 5.64 18.36 2.25
C GLU A 212 5.91 16.89 2.63
N SER A 213 7.17 16.45 2.58
CA SER A 213 7.53 15.01 2.54
C SER A 213 7.28 14.38 3.89
N LYS A 214 6.47 13.32 3.91
CA LYS A 214 6.19 12.57 5.14
C LYS A 214 7.42 11.75 5.61
N MET A 215 8.56 11.78 4.89
CA MET A 215 9.79 11.09 5.28
C MET A 215 10.55 11.83 6.38
N SER A 216 10.64 11.22 7.56
CA SER A 216 11.52 11.63 8.65
C SER A 216 12.65 10.61 8.86
N GLY A 217 13.75 11.05 9.50
CA GLY A 217 14.83 10.14 9.89
C GLY A 217 14.35 8.98 10.78
N SER A 218 13.37 9.21 11.65
CA SER A 218 12.79 8.17 12.51
C SER A 218 12.12 7.04 11.71
N ILE A 219 11.42 7.36 10.62
CA ILE A 219 10.79 6.34 9.75
C ILE A 219 11.86 5.50 9.04
N ILE A 220 13.00 6.10 8.68
CA ILE A 220 14.13 5.37 8.08
C ILE A 220 14.74 4.41 9.10
N TYR A 221 15.02 4.87 10.32
CA TYR A 221 15.57 4.02 11.39
C TYR A 221 14.63 2.89 11.78
N GLU A 222 13.32 3.16 11.89
CA GLU A 222 12.30 2.14 12.12
C GLU A 222 12.34 1.08 11.01
N ALA A 223 12.35 1.49 9.75
CA ALA A 223 12.41 0.56 8.62
C ALA A 223 13.67 -0.33 8.71
N LEU A 224 14.85 0.24 8.97
CA LEU A 224 16.09 -0.53 9.12
C LEU A 224 15.98 -1.58 10.24
N TRP A 225 15.44 -1.20 11.40
CA TRP A 225 15.26 -2.11 12.53
C TRP A 225 14.25 -3.23 12.21
N VAL A 226 13.13 -2.89 11.56
CA VAL A 226 12.09 -3.84 11.16
C VAL A 226 12.66 -4.91 10.22
N VAL A 227 13.52 -4.56 9.27
CA VAL A 227 14.17 -5.55 8.38
C VAL A 227 14.97 -6.58 9.19
N TRP A 228 15.77 -6.14 10.15
CA TRP A 228 16.54 -7.06 11.01
C TRP A 228 15.65 -7.88 11.94
N LYS A 229 14.62 -7.27 12.54
CA LYS A 229 13.63 -7.96 13.38
C LYS A 229 12.97 -9.10 12.58
N LEU A 230 12.52 -8.83 11.36
CA LEU A 230 11.90 -9.83 10.48
C LEU A 230 12.86 -10.97 10.15
N ALA A 231 14.11 -10.67 9.82
CA ALA A 231 15.13 -11.68 9.55
C ALA A 231 15.38 -12.56 10.78
N LEU A 232 15.57 -11.96 11.97
CA LEU A 232 15.82 -12.69 13.21
C LEU A 232 14.63 -13.56 13.64
N MET A 233 13.40 -13.04 13.55
CA MET A 233 12.18 -13.79 13.87
C MET A 233 11.99 -15.04 13.00
N ASN A 234 12.61 -15.08 11.83
CA ASN A 234 12.56 -16.23 10.91
C ASN A 234 13.88 -17.01 10.89
N GLY A 235 14.73 -16.86 11.91
CA GLY A 235 15.99 -17.60 12.04
C GLY A 235 17.00 -17.27 10.92
N LEU A 236 17.01 -16.02 10.46
CA LEU A 236 17.81 -15.53 9.32
C LEU A 236 17.56 -16.33 8.03
N ARG A 237 16.39 -16.96 7.91
CA ARG A 237 15.97 -17.66 6.71
C ARG A 237 15.81 -16.67 5.56
N ARG A 238 16.47 -16.95 4.44
CA ARG A 238 16.47 -16.11 3.22
C ARG A 238 15.74 -16.74 2.03
N LYS A 239 14.82 -17.67 2.31
CA LYS A 239 13.98 -18.37 1.33
C LYS A 239 12.58 -18.60 1.91
N PRO A 240 11.53 -18.58 1.08
CA PRO A 240 10.19 -18.90 1.55
C PRO A 240 10.10 -20.33 2.11
N HIS A 241 9.11 -20.57 2.95
CA HIS A 241 8.62 -21.90 3.26
C HIS A 241 8.02 -22.56 2.00
N ALA A 242 7.58 -23.82 2.10
CA ALA A 242 6.90 -24.49 0.99
C ALA A 242 5.74 -23.63 0.46
N ARG A 243 5.53 -23.66 -0.87
CA ARG A 243 4.44 -22.88 -1.48
C ARG A 243 3.10 -23.29 -0.86
N VAL A 244 2.27 -22.30 -0.59
CA VAL A 244 0.89 -22.53 -0.16
C VAL A 244 0.15 -23.21 -1.32
N SER A 245 -0.30 -24.46 -1.14
CA SER A 245 -1.22 -25.12 -2.07
C SER A 245 -2.57 -24.42 -2.01
N ARG A 246 -3.20 -24.22 -3.16
CA ARG A 246 -4.63 -23.89 -3.21
C ARG A 246 -5.38 -25.20 -3.35
N ASP A 247 -6.01 -25.63 -2.28
CA ASP A 247 -7.05 -26.66 -2.32
C ASP A 247 -8.39 -26.02 -2.72
#